data_AF-A0A9D8T205-F1
#
_entry.id   AF-A0A9D8T205-F1
#
_cell.length_a   1.000
_cell.length_b   1.000
_cell.length_c   1.000
_cell.angle_alpha   90.00
_cell.angle_beta   90.00
_cell.angle_gamma   90.00
#
_symmetry.space_group_name_H-M   'P 1'
#
loop_
_entity.id
_entity.type
_entity.pdbx_description
1 polymer ?
#
loop_
_entity_poly.entity_id
_entity_poly.type
_entity_poly.pdbx_seq_one_letter_code
_entity_poly.pdbx_strand_id
1 'polypeptide(L)'
;MDINRKNMDALFAGFKSNFTNGFQLAPETWKKFSAVVQSGTASNIYPFLEQFGGMSEWQSERNVKNVSSHRIEVVNRDFEETVSICRNDIEDDQYGIYGTLIAEMGRHAAKLWQDLAVEALLGNGNWIDEKPFFCADRVYGESAVCNTTSGELTAENYAAARKTM
;
A
#
# COMPACT_ATOMS: atom_id res chain seq x y z
N MET A 1 -35.64 -5.69 21.11
CA MET A 1 -35.19 -4.45 21.79
C MET A 1 -36.04 -3.30 21.30
N ASP A 2 -36.61 -2.46 22.17
CA ASP A 2 -37.39 -1.31 21.69
C ASP A 2 -36.47 -0.28 21.00
N ILE A 3 -36.74 0.06 19.73
CA ILE A 3 -36.01 1.12 19.04
C ILE A 3 -36.48 2.48 19.55
N ASN A 4 -35.66 3.05 20.41
CA ASN A 4 -35.73 4.44 20.84
C ASN A 4 -34.34 5.06 20.76
N ARG A 5 -34.27 6.39 20.87
CA ARG A 5 -33.00 7.13 20.71
C ARG A 5 -31.89 6.63 21.64
N LYS A 6 -32.20 6.43 22.93
CA LYS A 6 -31.24 5.97 23.94
C LYS A 6 -30.68 4.57 23.60
N ASN A 7 -31.56 3.67 23.16
CA ASN A 7 -31.22 2.32 22.78
C ASN A 7 -30.37 2.29 21.50
N MET A 8 -30.66 3.17 20.53
CA MET A 8 -29.84 3.32 19.32
C MET A 8 -28.47 3.93 19.59
N ASP A 9 -28.38 4.92 20.47
CA ASP A 9 -27.09 5.50 20.87
C ASP A 9 -26.17 4.43 21.50
N ALA A 10 -26.73 3.57 22.35
CA ALA A 10 -26.01 2.45 22.94
C ALA A 10 -25.58 1.40 21.90
N LEU A 11 -26.46 1.07 20.94
CA LEU A 11 -26.15 0.15 19.85
C LEU A 11 -25.01 0.68 18.98
N PHE A 12 -25.06 1.95 18.58
CA PHE A 12 -24.00 2.56 17.77
C PHE A 12 -22.66 2.62 18.50
N ALA A 13 -22.66 2.89 19.81
CA ALA A 13 -21.45 2.81 20.62
C ALA A 13 -20.88 1.37 20.63
N GLY A 14 -21.73 0.36 20.76
CA GLY A 14 -21.35 -1.05 20.69
C GLY A 14 -20.78 -1.44 19.32
N PHE A 15 -21.45 -1.05 18.24
CA PHE A 15 -20.96 -1.28 16.87
C PHE A 15 -19.64 -0.57 16.60
N LYS A 16 -19.47 0.68 17.05
CA LYS A 16 -18.19 1.39 16.96
C LYS A 16 -17.08 0.64 17.70
N SER A 17 -17.38 0.08 18.87
CA SER A 17 -16.43 -0.75 19.62
C SER A 17 -16.07 -2.03 18.85
N ASN A 18 -17.07 -2.74 18.31
CA ASN A 18 -16.85 -3.96 17.54
C ASN A 18 -16.01 -3.70 16.29
N PHE A 19 -16.32 -2.62 15.56
CA PHE A 19 -15.53 -2.19 14.40
C PHE A 19 -14.08 -1.90 14.79
N THR A 20 -13.87 -1.13 15.86
CA THR A 20 -12.52 -0.78 16.34
C THR A 20 -11.74 -2.03 16.75
N ASN A 21 -12.40 -2.97 17.42
CA ASN A 21 -11.79 -4.25 17.81
C ASN A 21 -11.38 -5.07 16.57
N GLY A 22 -12.28 -5.22 15.59
CA GLY A 22 -11.99 -5.91 14.34
C GLY A 22 -10.85 -5.27 13.54
N PHE A 23 -10.83 -3.93 13.50
CA PHE A 23 -9.77 -3.16 12.86
C PHE A 23 -8.39 -3.40 13.48
N GLN A 24 -8.31 -3.47 14.81
CA GLN A 24 -7.05 -3.70 15.53
C GLN A 24 -6.53 -5.14 15.41
N LEU A 25 -7.40 -6.11 15.14
CA LEU A 25 -7.02 -7.52 15.02
C LEU A 25 -6.35 -7.84 13.67
N ALA A 26 -6.47 -6.96 12.67
CA ALA A 26 -5.89 -7.23 11.36
C ALA A 26 -4.35 -7.12 11.39
N PRO A 27 -3.63 -8.08 10.79
CA PRO A 27 -2.17 -8.05 10.77
C PRO A 27 -1.64 -6.96 9.84
N GLU A 28 -0.74 -6.12 10.36
CA GLU A 28 -0.09 -5.04 9.59
C GLU A 28 1.21 -5.51 8.91
N THR A 29 1.21 -6.70 8.31
CA THR A 29 2.41 -7.28 7.67
C THR A 29 2.97 -6.44 6.52
N TRP A 30 2.14 -5.62 5.89
CA TRP A 30 2.51 -4.73 4.79
C TRP A 30 3.54 -3.69 5.19
N LYS A 31 3.53 -3.24 6.45
CA LYS A 31 4.54 -2.31 6.99
C LYS A 31 5.97 -2.88 7.01
N LYS A 32 6.14 -4.20 6.84
CA LYS A 32 7.47 -4.82 6.76
C LYS A 32 8.18 -4.56 5.43
N PHE A 33 7.42 -4.25 4.37
CA PHE A 33 7.95 -4.04 3.02
C PHE A 33 7.48 -2.75 2.36
N SER A 34 6.78 -1.88 3.10
CA SER A 34 6.32 -0.58 2.61
C SER A 34 6.41 0.47 3.71
N ALA A 35 6.52 1.73 3.28
CA ALA A 35 6.53 2.89 4.16
C ALA A 35 5.22 3.68 4.03
N VAL A 36 4.81 4.34 5.11
CA VAL A 36 3.60 5.16 5.12
C VAL A 36 3.97 6.61 4.79
N VAL A 37 3.38 7.15 3.73
CA VAL A 37 3.45 8.57 3.37
C VAL A 37 2.04 9.13 3.45
N GLN A 38 1.87 10.23 4.20
CA GLN A 38 0.58 10.87 4.34
C GLN A 38 0.23 11.64 3.06
N SER A 39 -0.91 11.31 2.45
CA SER A 39 -1.47 12.00 1.28
C SER A 39 -2.58 12.95 1.73
N GLY A 40 -2.52 14.21 1.31
CA GLY A 40 -3.57 15.22 1.58
C GLY A 40 -4.23 15.79 0.32
N THR A 41 -3.75 15.42 -0.87
CA THR A 41 -4.18 15.91 -2.18
C THR A 41 -4.76 14.77 -3.02
N ALA A 42 -5.40 15.07 -4.16
CA ALA A 42 -6.00 14.05 -5.03
C ALA A 42 -4.96 13.05 -5.61
N SER A 43 -3.72 13.49 -5.77
CA SER A 43 -2.58 12.64 -6.11
C SER A 43 -1.32 13.10 -5.40
N ASN A 44 -0.38 12.17 -5.23
CA ASN A 44 0.99 12.46 -4.82
C ASN A 44 1.90 12.35 -6.02
N ILE A 45 2.62 13.44 -6.32
CA ILE A 45 3.60 13.49 -7.40
C ILE A 45 4.99 13.41 -6.78
N TYR A 46 5.77 12.42 -7.18
CA TYR A 46 7.15 12.23 -6.76
C TYR A 46 8.08 12.64 -7.92
N PRO A 47 8.57 13.89 -7.93
CA PRO A 47 9.57 14.32 -8.89
C PRO A 47 10.91 13.67 -8.55
N PHE A 48 11.50 12.99 -9.52
CA PHE A 48 12.85 12.48 -9.45
C PHE A 48 13.75 13.29 -10.36
N LEU A 49 14.88 13.75 -9.81
CA LEU A 49 15.92 14.41 -10.55
C LEU A 49 16.96 13.36 -10.96
N GLU A 50 17.04 13.03 -12.25
CA GLU A 50 18.11 12.19 -12.76
C GLU A 50 19.38 13.03 -12.93
N GLN A 51 19.98 13.44 -11.81
CA GLN A 51 21.29 14.05 -11.84
C GLN A 51 22.02 13.92 -10.51
N PHE A 52 22.70 12.79 -10.30
CA PHE A 52 23.83 12.73 -9.37
C PHE A 52 25.05 13.35 -10.05
N GLY A 53 25.04 14.68 -10.18
CA GLY A 53 26.20 15.43 -10.60
C GLY A 53 27.16 15.63 -9.43
N GLY A 54 28.15 14.75 -9.26
CA GLY A 54 29.26 15.01 -8.34
C GLY A 54 30.03 16.29 -8.71
N MET A 55 30.73 16.87 -7.73
CA MET A 55 31.66 17.98 -7.96
C MET A 55 32.83 17.48 -8.80
N SER A 56 33.12 18.17 -9.90
CA SER A 56 34.29 17.89 -10.74
C SER A 56 35.29 19.04 -10.58
N GLU A 57 36.58 18.73 -10.67
CA GLU A 57 37.63 19.74 -10.66
C GLU A 57 37.47 20.69 -11.85
N TRP A 58 37.69 21.98 -11.60
CA TRP A 58 37.48 23.03 -12.58
C TRP A 58 38.63 23.05 -13.60
N GLN A 59 38.47 22.31 -14.70
CA GLN A 59 39.52 22.21 -15.73
C GLN A 59 39.37 23.24 -16.87
N SER A 60 38.19 23.86 -17.08
CA SER A 60 37.97 24.98 -18.04
C SER A 60 36.61 25.69 -17.86
N GLU A 61 35.82 25.93 -18.92
CA GLU A 61 34.49 26.56 -18.85
C GLU A 61 33.46 25.69 -18.09
N ARG A 62 32.37 26.31 -17.62
CA ARG A 62 31.30 25.62 -16.89
C ARG A 62 30.66 24.56 -17.78
N ASN A 63 30.80 23.29 -17.41
CA ASN A 63 30.02 22.23 -18.02
C ASN A 63 28.59 22.25 -17.43
N VAL A 64 27.62 22.67 -18.24
CA VAL A 64 26.19 22.67 -17.88
C VAL A 64 25.63 21.27 -18.08
N LYS A 65 25.36 20.58 -16.98
CA LYS A 65 24.74 19.25 -17.02
C LYS A 65 23.24 19.41 -17.30
N ASN A 66 22.72 18.73 -18.32
CA ASN A 66 21.29 18.77 -18.65
C ASN A 66 20.50 17.94 -17.63
N VAL A 67 19.57 18.59 -16.92
CA VAL A 67 18.78 17.96 -15.86
C VAL A 67 17.55 17.33 -16.49
N SER A 68 17.46 16.00 -16.50
CA SER A 68 16.21 15.32 -16.83
C SER A 68 15.38 15.16 -15.56
N SER A 69 14.13 15.62 -15.60
CA SER A 69 13.16 15.43 -14.51
C SER A 69 12.07 14.48 -14.98
N HIS A 70 11.95 13.36 -14.31
CA HIS A 70 10.82 12.45 -14.48
C HIS A 70 9.95 12.50 -13.23
N ARG A 71 8.70 12.07 -13.34
CA ARG A 71 7.76 12.05 -12.22
C ARG A 71 7.02 10.73 -12.16
N ILE A 72 6.82 10.24 -10.95
CA ILE A 72 5.89 9.15 -10.67
C ILE A 72 4.67 9.77 -10.00
N GLU A 73 3.48 9.51 -10.53
CA GLU A 73 2.23 9.97 -9.95
C GLU A 73 1.48 8.80 -9.33
N VAL A 74 1.03 8.98 -8.09
CA VAL A 74 0.16 8.04 -7.38
C VAL A 74 -1.17 8.74 -7.13
N VAL A 75 -2.21 8.29 -7.84
CA VAL A 75 -3.57 8.82 -7.71
C VAL A 75 -4.26 8.16 -6.52
N ASN A 76 -4.89 8.95 -5.65
CA ASN A 76 -5.67 8.40 -4.54
C ASN A 76 -6.92 7.68 -5.06
N ARG A 77 -7.22 6.52 -4.48
CA ARG A 77 -8.41 5.72 -4.79
C ARG A 77 -9.32 5.72 -3.56
N ASP A 78 -10.62 5.86 -3.80
CA ASP A 78 -11.65 5.78 -2.75
C ASP A 78 -12.19 4.35 -2.67
N PHE A 79 -12.44 3.87 -1.44
CA PHE A 79 -12.94 2.53 -1.15
C PHE A 79 -14.07 2.60 -0.12
N GLU A 80 -15.10 1.76 -0.29
CA GLU A 80 -16.24 1.71 0.62
C GLU A 80 -16.75 0.28 0.84
N GLU A 81 -17.32 0.05 2.02
CA GLU A 81 -18.09 -1.15 2.35
C GLU A 81 -19.31 -0.70 3.16
N THR A 82 -20.48 -0.75 2.54
CA THR A 82 -21.74 -0.30 3.14
C THR A 82 -22.72 -1.45 3.26
N VAL A 83 -23.32 -1.61 4.45
CA VAL A 83 -24.33 -2.65 4.72
C VAL A 83 -25.61 -2.02 5.28
N SER A 84 -26.75 -2.44 4.75
CA SER A 84 -28.07 -2.09 5.28
C SER A 84 -28.66 -3.26 6.08
N ILE A 85 -29.20 -2.98 7.26
CA ILE A 85 -29.88 -3.97 8.10
C ILE A 85 -31.32 -3.52 8.31
N CYS A 86 -32.27 -4.45 8.17
CA CYS A 86 -33.67 -4.15 8.43
C CYS A 86 -33.90 -3.86 9.91
N ARG A 87 -34.86 -2.97 10.18
CA ARG A 87 -35.22 -2.58 11.55
C ARG A 87 -35.56 -3.79 12.42
N ASN A 88 -36.49 -4.62 11.94
CA ASN A 88 -37.02 -5.73 12.71
C ASN A 88 -35.90 -6.72 13.08
N ASP A 89 -34.97 -6.96 12.15
CA ASP A 89 -33.85 -7.88 12.42
C ASP A 89 -32.91 -7.37 13.54
N ILE A 90 -32.73 -6.05 13.67
CA ILE A 90 -32.00 -5.46 14.80
C ILE A 90 -32.79 -5.59 16.11
N GLU A 91 -34.12 -5.45 16.07
CA GLU A 91 -34.96 -5.60 17.25
C GLU A 91 -34.97 -7.05 17.74
N ASP A 92 -34.92 -8.00 16.81
CA ASP A 92 -34.95 -9.44 17.02
C ASP A 92 -33.55 -10.07 17.23
N ASP A 93 -32.46 -9.29 17.12
CA ASP A 93 -31.09 -9.79 17.30
C ASP A 93 -30.84 -10.16 18.77
N GLN A 94 -31.09 -11.43 19.09
CA GLN A 94 -30.79 -12.01 20.41
C GLN A 94 -29.41 -12.64 20.49
N TYR A 95 -28.75 -12.85 19.35
CA TYR A 95 -27.51 -13.61 19.25
C TYR A 95 -26.28 -12.73 18.95
N GLY A 96 -26.47 -11.43 18.71
CA GLY A 96 -25.40 -10.46 18.47
C GLY A 96 -24.72 -10.64 17.11
N ILE A 97 -25.43 -11.21 16.13
CA ILE A 97 -24.86 -11.57 14.82
C ILE A 97 -24.38 -10.32 14.08
N TYR A 98 -25.12 -9.22 14.19
CA TYR A 98 -24.74 -7.95 13.58
C TYR A 98 -23.49 -7.36 14.24
N GLY A 99 -23.25 -7.65 15.52
CA GLY A 99 -22.00 -7.27 16.19
C GLY A 99 -20.78 -7.92 15.53
N THR A 100 -20.87 -9.21 15.19
CA THR A 100 -19.81 -9.95 14.48
C THR A 100 -19.62 -9.43 13.05
N LEU A 101 -20.71 -9.12 12.34
CA LEU A 101 -20.62 -8.53 11.00
C LEU A 101 -19.85 -7.20 11.02
N ILE A 102 -20.16 -6.30 11.96
CA ILE A 102 -19.46 -5.02 12.09
C ILE A 102 -17.98 -5.21 12.47
N ALA A 103 -17.66 -6.23 13.27
CA ALA A 103 -16.27 -6.57 13.57
C ALA A 103 -15.51 -7.02 12.32
N GLU A 104 -16.12 -7.86 11.46
CA GLU A 104 -15.52 -8.27 10.19
C GLU A 104 -15.35 -7.09 9.23
N MET A 105 -16.29 -6.14 9.17
CA MET A 105 -16.11 -4.89 8.40
C MET A 105 -14.89 -4.09 8.89
N GLY A 106 -14.67 -4.00 10.21
CA GLY A 106 -13.46 -3.40 10.77
C GLY A 106 -12.19 -4.10 10.30
N ARG A 107 -12.22 -5.44 10.26
CA ARG A 107 -11.11 -6.25 9.77
C ARG A 107 -10.85 -6.06 8.28
N HIS A 108 -11.90 -5.99 7.45
CA HIS A 108 -11.79 -5.70 6.02
C HIS A 108 -11.14 -4.34 5.77
N ALA A 109 -11.60 -3.30 6.48
CA ALA A 109 -11.04 -1.95 6.38
C ALA A 109 -9.54 -1.91 6.72
N ALA A 110 -9.10 -2.66 7.73
CA ALA A 110 -7.68 -2.75 8.09
C ALA A 110 -6.85 -3.63 7.12
N LYS A 111 -7.46 -4.69 6.57
CA LYS A 111 -6.82 -5.58 5.58
C LYS A 111 -6.59 -4.90 4.23
N LEU A 112 -7.40 -3.91 3.87
CA LEU A 112 -7.29 -3.19 2.59
C LEU A 112 -5.85 -2.75 2.27
N TRP A 113 -5.13 -2.21 3.25
CA TRP A 113 -3.73 -1.77 3.07
C TRP A 113 -2.79 -2.92 2.67
N GLN A 114 -3.00 -4.10 3.24
CA GLN A 114 -2.25 -5.28 2.87
C GLN A 114 -2.55 -5.72 1.44
N ASP A 115 -3.82 -5.72 1.06
CA ASP A 115 -4.24 -6.12 -0.28
C ASP A 115 -3.68 -5.15 -1.34
N LEU A 116 -3.75 -3.83 -1.09
CA LEU A 116 -3.20 -2.81 -1.99
C LEU A 116 -1.66 -2.87 -2.09
N ALA A 117 -0.97 -3.14 -0.98
CA ALA A 117 0.49 -3.28 -0.99
C ALA A 117 0.94 -4.51 -1.80
N VAL A 118 0.20 -5.62 -1.70
CA VAL A 118 0.45 -6.83 -2.51
C VAL A 118 0.08 -6.62 -3.97
N GLU A 119 -1.05 -5.95 -4.25
CA GLU A 119 -1.47 -5.56 -5.61
C GLU A 119 -0.36 -4.75 -6.30
N ALA A 120 0.18 -3.73 -5.62
CA ALA A 120 1.25 -2.90 -6.16
C ALA A 120 2.54 -3.70 -6.43
N LEU A 121 2.92 -4.61 -5.53
CA LEU A 121 4.11 -5.43 -5.67
C LEU A 121 4.00 -6.42 -6.86
N LEU A 122 2.84 -7.09 -6.98
CA LEU A 122 2.59 -8.05 -8.04
C LEU A 122 2.32 -7.38 -9.40
N GLY A 123 1.79 -6.16 -9.39
CA GLY A 123 1.55 -5.39 -10.61
C GLY A 123 2.82 -5.02 -11.37
N ASN A 124 3.99 -5.04 -10.70
CA ASN A 124 5.30 -4.75 -11.30
C ASN A 124 5.30 -3.48 -12.16
N GLY A 125 4.79 -2.37 -11.60
CA GLY A 125 4.62 -1.11 -12.31
C GLY A 125 5.92 -0.59 -12.92
N ASN A 126 5.79 0.25 -13.95
CA ASN A 126 6.94 0.85 -14.61
C ASN A 126 7.68 1.80 -13.66
N TRP A 127 9.00 1.78 -13.75
CA TRP A 127 9.87 2.73 -13.09
C TRP A 127 10.08 3.96 -13.98
N ILE A 128 11.00 4.83 -13.56
CA ILE A 128 11.33 6.11 -14.19
C ILE A 128 11.82 5.96 -15.65
N ASP A 129 12.42 4.81 -15.96
CA ASP A 129 12.99 4.45 -17.27
C ASP A 129 11.99 3.73 -18.18
N GLU A 130 10.70 3.80 -17.84
CA GLU A 130 9.57 3.14 -18.51
C GLU A 130 9.66 1.59 -18.54
N LYS A 131 10.68 1.00 -17.91
CA LYS A 131 10.80 -0.45 -17.74
C LYS A 131 10.10 -0.89 -16.45
N PRO A 132 9.61 -2.14 -16.37
CA PRO A 132 9.05 -2.70 -15.13
C PRO A 132 10.03 -2.58 -13.96
N PHE A 133 9.51 -2.38 -12.75
CA PHE A 133 10.35 -2.23 -11.55
C PHE A 133 11.29 -3.43 -11.36
N PHE A 134 10.74 -4.65 -11.44
CA PHE A 134 11.48 -5.91 -11.46
C PHE A 134 11.76 -6.34 -12.91
N CYS A 135 13.02 -6.32 -13.31
CA CYS A 135 13.49 -6.74 -14.63
C CYS A 135 14.95 -7.26 -14.57
N ALA A 136 15.33 -8.05 -15.58
CA ALA A 136 16.66 -8.67 -15.64
C ALA A 136 17.68 -7.85 -16.45
N ASP A 137 17.21 -6.85 -17.19
CA ASP A 137 17.91 -6.18 -18.28
C ASP A 137 17.97 -4.65 -18.10
N ARG A 138 17.80 -4.14 -16.87
CA ARG A 138 17.99 -2.70 -16.60
C ARG A 138 19.48 -2.38 -16.69
N VAL A 139 19.84 -1.35 -17.46
CA VAL A 139 21.24 -0.95 -17.66
C VAL A 139 21.49 0.34 -16.90
N TYR A 140 22.54 0.35 -16.06
CA TYR A 140 23.07 1.54 -15.43
C TYR A 140 24.53 1.73 -15.87
N GLY A 141 24.79 2.79 -16.63
CA GLY A 141 26.09 2.99 -17.27
C GLY A 141 26.37 1.89 -18.30
N GLU A 142 27.47 1.14 -18.12
CA GLU A 142 27.82 0.00 -18.97
C GLU A 142 27.37 -1.35 -18.38
N SER A 143 26.85 -1.37 -17.15
CA SER A 143 26.51 -2.61 -16.44
C SER A 143 25.01 -2.87 -16.44
N ALA A 144 24.61 -4.13 -16.68
CA ALA A 144 23.26 -4.59 -16.45
C ALA A 144 23.06 -4.90 -14.96
N VAL A 145 21.98 -4.39 -14.37
CA VAL A 145 21.54 -4.64 -13.01
C VAL A 145 20.29 -5.51 -13.08
N CYS A 146 20.33 -6.66 -12.41
CA CYS A 146 19.24 -7.63 -12.39
C CYS A 146 18.66 -7.73 -10.98
N ASN A 147 17.37 -7.43 -10.83
CA ASN A 147 16.67 -7.54 -9.55
C ASN A 147 15.57 -8.62 -9.57
N THR A 148 15.66 -9.57 -10.49
CA THR A 148 14.72 -10.69 -10.61
C THR A 148 15.45 -12.00 -10.90
N THR A 149 15.04 -13.09 -10.25
CA THR A 149 15.62 -14.42 -10.46
C THR A 149 14.52 -15.47 -10.43
N SER A 150 14.60 -16.45 -11.31
CA SER A 150 13.69 -17.61 -11.34
C SER A 150 14.33 -18.83 -10.70
N GLY A 151 13.66 -19.46 -9.75
CA GLY A 151 14.11 -20.70 -9.11
C GLY A 151 13.21 -21.09 -7.94
N GLU A 152 13.32 -22.33 -7.47
CA GLU A 152 12.63 -22.76 -6.25
C GLU A 152 13.14 -21.96 -5.05
N LEU A 153 12.25 -21.64 -4.10
CA LEU A 153 12.60 -20.88 -2.90
C LEU A 153 13.38 -21.77 -1.92
N THR A 154 14.68 -21.90 -2.17
CA THR A 154 15.64 -22.58 -1.30
C THR A 154 16.62 -21.56 -0.70
N ALA A 155 17.23 -21.90 0.44
CA ALA A 155 18.22 -21.04 1.08
C ALA A 155 19.42 -20.75 0.16
N GLU A 156 19.82 -21.73 -0.66
CA GLU A 156 20.90 -21.60 -1.64
C GLU A 156 20.52 -20.65 -2.78
N ASN A 157 19.33 -20.82 -3.36
CA ASN A 157 18.86 -19.96 -4.46
C ASN A 157 18.66 -18.51 -3.99
N TYR A 158 18.15 -18.32 -2.77
CA TYR A 158 18.03 -16.99 -2.17
C TYR A 158 19.41 -16.33 -1.95
N ALA A 159 20.38 -17.08 -1.45
CA ALA A 159 21.75 -16.58 -1.28
C ALA A 159 22.43 -16.24 -2.62
N ALA A 160 22.15 -17.01 -3.67
CA ALA A 160 22.62 -16.73 -5.02
C ALA A 160 21.99 -15.46 -5.61
N ALA A 161 20.67 -15.30 -5.49
CA ALA A 161 19.95 -14.12 -5.99
C ALA A 161 20.41 -12.81 -5.33
N ARG A 162 20.76 -12.83 -4.03
CA ARG A 162 21.30 -11.66 -3.35
C ARG A 162 22.70 -11.23 -3.82
N LYS A 163 23.43 -12.09 -4.53
CA LYS A 163 24.74 -11.75 -5.10
C LYS A 163 24.65 -11.13 -6.49
N THR A 164 23.52 -11.27 -7.17
CA THR A 164 23.30 -10.74 -8.53
C THR A 164 22.66 -9.35 -8.53
N MET A 165 22.13 -8.92 -7.39
CA MET A 165 21.62 -7.56 -7.12
C MET A 165 22.75 -6.63 -6.68
#